data_AF-A0A7S2G8H8-F1
#
_entry.id   AF-A0A7S2G8H8-F1
#
_cell.length_a   1.000
_cell.length_b   1.000
_cell.length_c   1.000
_cell.angle_alpha   90.00
_cell.angle_beta   90.00
_cell.angle_gamma   90.00
#
_symmetry.space_group_name_H-M   'P 1'
#
loop_
_entity.id
_entity.type
_entity.pdbx_description
1 polymer ?
#
loop_
_entity_poly.entity_id
_entity_poly.type
_entity_poly.pdbx_seq_one_letter_code
_entity_poly.pdbx_strand_id
1 'polypeptide(L)'
;PNIIEVVTKLVEAGLLEVLFTTNGKEYLTPKQLRREVKDEIMAHGGRVNITELPPILNVDLPHIERVIKALLHEDESLQLVQGEMITDYYLDGIAEEINQTLQSEGLVTLAQLAIQYTFTTEYIMGIIEPRLGSVVQAKLSGSTLYTNGYVARHAARVRGVLSAVLRPTSLAQLVR
;
A
#
# COMPACT_ATOMS: atom_id res chain seq x y z
N PRO A 1 -29.85 31.99 -24.61
CA PRO A 1 -30.17 31.01 -23.55
C PRO A 1 -28.95 30.82 -22.63
N ASN A 2 -29.09 31.19 -21.37
CA ASN A 2 -28.02 31.03 -20.40
C ASN A 2 -27.81 29.53 -20.13
N ILE A 3 -26.59 29.00 -20.29
CA ILE A 3 -26.29 27.58 -20.09
C ILE A 3 -26.68 27.12 -18.69
N ILE A 4 -26.55 28.01 -17.71
CA ILE A 4 -26.92 27.78 -16.32
C ILE A 4 -28.41 27.44 -16.19
N GLU A 5 -29.29 28.17 -16.89
CA GLU A 5 -30.75 27.96 -16.88
C GLU A 5 -31.18 26.65 -17.54
N VAL A 6 -30.45 26.21 -18.57
CA VAL A 6 -30.73 24.94 -19.25
C VAL A 6 -30.34 23.77 -18.34
N VAL A 7 -29.19 23.89 -17.66
CA VAL A 7 -28.71 22.87 -16.73
C VAL A 7 -29.62 22.79 -15.51
N THR A 8 -30.02 23.90 -14.88
CA THR A 8 -30.98 23.85 -13.75
C THR A 8 -32.32 23.25 -14.14
N LYS A 9 -32.86 23.57 -15.33
CA LYS A 9 -34.11 22.93 -15.80
C LYS A 9 -33.98 21.43 -16.04
N LEU A 10 -32.81 20.96 -16.50
CA LEU A 10 -32.56 19.52 -16.66
C LEU A 10 -32.41 18.80 -15.32
N VAL A 11 -31.86 19.48 -14.30
CA VAL A 11 -31.77 18.99 -12.92
C VAL A 11 -33.15 18.94 -12.26
N GLU A 12 -33.95 20.00 -12.40
CA GLU A 12 -35.33 20.07 -11.89
C GLU A 12 -36.25 19.02 -12.55
N ALA A 13 -36.00 18.71 -13.83
CA ALA A 13 -36.69 17.64 -14.55
C ALA A 13 -36.23 16.22 -14.14
N GLY A 14 -35.24 16.09 -13.25
CA GLY A 14 -34.69 14.80 -12.80
C GLY A 14 -33.88 14.06 -13.85
N LEU A 15 -33.54 14.72 -14.96
CA LEU A 15 -32.81 14.12 -16.09
C LEU A 15 -31.29 14.15 -15.90
N LEU A 16 -30.80 14.96 -14.95
CA LEU A 16 -29.37 15.16 -14.70
C LEU A 16 -29.08 15.25 -13.20
N GLU A 17 -28.22 14.36 -12.69
CA GLU A 17 -27.71 14.40 -11.32
C GLU A 17 -26.32 15.06 -11.33
N VAL A 18 -26.20 16.27 -10.79
CA VAL A 18 -24.96 17.04 -10.75
C VAL A 18 -24.63 17.46 -9.33
N LEU A 19 -23.36 17.28 -8.98
CA LEU A 19 -22.75 17.73 -7.74
C LEU A 19 -22.23 19.15 -7.95
N PHE A 20 -22.35 19.96 -6.91
CA PHE A 20 -21.77 21.29 -6.87
C PHE A 20 -20.31 21.16 -6.40
N THR A 21 -19.38 21.77 -7.13
CA THR A 21 -18.01 21.96 -6.62
C THR A 21 -18.02 22.90 -5.42
N THR A 22 -17.01 22.82 -4.56
CA THR A 22 -16.91 23.66 -3.34
C THR A 22 -16.86 25.17 -3.68
N ASN A 23 -16.50 25.50 -4.93
CA ASN A 23 -16.51 26.86 -5.48
C ASN A 23 -17.83 27.29 -6.14
N GLY A 24 -18.81 26.38 -6.27
CA GLY A 24 -20.15 26.64 -6.85
C GLY A 24 -20.16 27.02 -8.33
N LYS A 25 -19.03 26.88 -9.03
CA LYS A 25 -18.84 27.35 -10.42
C LYS A 25 -18.92 26.25 -11.46
N GLU A 26 -18.80 24.99 -11.05
CA GLU A 26 -18.74 23.85 -11.95
C GLU A 26 -19.76 22.78 -11.53
N TYR A 27 -20.37 22.16 -12.55
CA TYR A 27 -21.26 21.04 -12.39
C TYR A 27 -20.49 19.76 -12.63
N LEU A 28 -20.39 18.90 -11.62
CA LEU A 28 -19.69 17.63 -11.74
C LEU A 28 -20.68 16.47 -11.69
N THR A 29 -20.65 15.58 -12.68
CA THR A 29 -21.46 14.36 -12.61
C THR A 29 -20.78 13.33 -11.70
N PRO A 30 -21.52 12.50 -10.96
CA PRO A 30 -20.94 11.43 -10.14
C PRO A 30 -20.04 10.47 -10.95
N LYS A 31 -20.37 10.23 -12.22
CA LYS A 31 -19.55 9.43 -13.14
C LYS A 31 -18.21 10.09 -13.45
N GLN A 32 -18.20 11.40 -13.62
CA GLN A 32 -17.00 12.18 -13.88
C GLN A 32 -16.09 12.21 -12.64
N LEU A 33 -16.67 12.50 -11.46
CA LEU A 33 -15.95 12.43 -10.18
C LEU A 33 -15.28 11.07 -9.96
N ARG A 34 -15.98 9.99 -10.31
CA ARG A 34 -15.43 8.64 -10.23
C ARG A 34 -14.19 8.44 -11.11
N ARG A 35 -14.20 8.99 -12.32
CA ARG A 35 -13.04 8.91 -13.23
C ARG A 35 -11.87 9.71 -12.66
N GLU A 36 -12.14 10.93 -12.22
CA GLU A 36 -11.11 11.82 -11.65
C GLU A 36 -10.48 11.22 -10.39
N VAL A 37 -11.25 10.62 -9.49
CA VAL A 37 -10.70 9.91 -8.32
C VAL A 37 -9.77 8.77 -8.75
N LYS A 38 -10.12 7.98 -9.76
CA LYS A 38 -9.25 6.90 -10.27
C LYS A 38 -7.97 7.45 -10.92
N ASP A 39 -8.11 8.49 -11.73
CA ASP A 39 -6.98 9.13 -12.40
C ASP A 39 -6.01 9.73 -11.36
N GLU A 40 -6.53 10.31 -10.28
CA GLU A 40 -5.73 10.90 -9.20
C GLU A 40 -4.96 9.85 -8.38
N ILE A 41 -5.60 8.71 -8.10
CA ILE A 41 -4.94 7.56 -7.43
C ILE A 41 -3.76 7.06 -8.29
N MET A 42 -3.97 6.95 -9.61
CA MET A 42 -2.91 6.54 -10.54
C MET A 42 -1.80 7.59 -10.64
N ALA A 43 -2.14 8.87 -10.69
CA ALA A 43 -1.19 9.97 -10.75
C ALA A 43 -0.28 10.04 -9.51
N HIS A 44 -0.83 9.70 -8.34
CA HIS A 44 -0.09 9.61 -7.07
C HIS A 44 0.67 8.29 -6.89
N GLY A 45 0.78 7.46 -7.93
CA GLY A 45 1.57 6.23 -7.89
C GLY A 45 0.91 5.11 -7.07
N GLY A 46 -0.39 5.18 -6.81
CA GLY A 46 -1.17 4.08 -6.23
C GLY A 46 -1.38 4.13 -4.72
N ARG A 47 -0.95 5.19 -4.04
CA ARG A 47 -1.26 5.50 -2.65
C ARG A 47 -1.63 6.98 -2.52
N VAL A 48 -2.82 7.28 -2.00
CA VAL A 48 -3.27 8.67 -1.79
C VAL A 48 -4.14 8.78 -0.54
N ASN A 49 -3.97 9.86 0.23
CA ASN A 49 -4.81 10.12 1.40
C ASN A 49 -6.15 10.74 0.95
N ILE A 50 -7.27 10.24 1.47
CA ILE A 50 -8.60 10.74 1.07
C ILE A 50 -8.76 12.22 1.42
N THR A 51 -8.08 12.71 2.45
CA THR A 51 -8.14 14.12 2.86
C THR A 51 -7.38 15.07 1.93
N GLU A 52 -6.52 14.55 1.07
CA GLU A 52 -5.78 15.33 0.06
C GLU A 52 -6.57 15.49 -1.24
N LEU A 53 -7.55 14.61 -1.50
CA LEU A 53 -8.38 14.66 -2.72
C LEU A 53 -9.31 15.90 -2.83
N PRO A 54 -9.96 16.40 -1.76
CA PRO A 54 -10.87 17.54 -1.83
C PRO A 54 -10.28 18.81 -2.49
N PRO A 55 -9.08 19.31 -2.11
CA PRO A 55 -8.51 20.49 -2.75
C PRO A 55 -8.05 20.23 -4.20
N ILE A 56 -7.72 18.98 -4.57
CA ILE A 56 -7.27 18.63 -5.92
C ILE A 56 -8.48 18.53 -6.86
N LEU A 57 -9.54 17.86 -6.42
CA LEU A 57 -10.76 17.63 -7.18
C LEU A 57 -11.76 18.79 -7.10
N ASN A 58 -11.55 19.75 -6.20
CA ASN A 58 -12.51 20.84 -5.87
C ASN A 58 -13.91 20.33 -5.48
N VAL A 59 -13.96 19.21 -4.75
CA VAL A 59 -15.20 18.56 -4.32
C VAL A 59 -15.18 18.28 -2.82
N ASP A 60 -16.33 18.40 -2.17
CA ASP A 60 -16.45 18.14 -0.75
C ASP A 60 -16.19 16.66 -0.41
N LEU A 61 -15.50 16.44 0.71
CA LEU A 61 -15.15 15.12 1.24
C LEU A 61 -16.32 14.10 1.25
N PRO A 62 -17.56 14.45 1.65
CA PRO A 62 -18.66 13.47 1.69
C PRO A 62 -19.02 12.88 0.32
N HIS A 63 -18.83 13.64 -0.76
CA HIS A 63 -19.08 13.16 -2.12
C HIS A 63 -17.97 12.22 -2.58
N ILE A 64 -16.72 12.57 -2.27
CA ILE A 64 -15.54 11.73 -2.55
C ILE A 64 -15.66 10.40 -1.79
N GLU A 65 -15.99 10.42 -0.50
CA GLU A 65 -16.18 9.20 0.30
C GLU A 65 -17.25 8.28 -0.27
N ARG A 66 -18.36 8.83 -0.78
CA ARG A 66 -19.44 8.04 -1.40
C ARG A 66 -18.95 7.35 -2.67
N VAL A 67 -18.19 8.06 -3.50
CA VAL A 67 -17.58 7.50 -4.72
C VAL A 67 -16.54 6.45 -4.38
N ILE A 68 -15.69 6.68 -3.38
CA ILE A 68 -14.69 5.71 -2.92
C ILE A 68 -15.35 4.43 -2.42
N LYS A 69 -16.43 4.53 -1.62
CA LYS A 69 -17.18 3.35 -1.17
C LYS A 69 -17.75 2.54 -2.34
N ALA A 70 -18.24 3.21 -3.38
CA ALA A 70 -18.69 2.52 -4.60
C ALA A 70 -17.52 1.86 -5.33
N LEU A 71 -16.38 2.54 -5.42
CA LEU A 71 -15.16 2.00 -6.04
C LEU A 71 -14.64 0.75 -5.32
N LEU A 72 -14.59 0.76 -3.99
CA LEU A 72 -14.14 -0.39 -3.18
C LEU A 72 -15.05 -1.61 -3.34
N HIS A 73 -16.35 -1.41 -3.61
CA HIS A 73 -17.28 -2.51 -3.85
C HIS A 73 -17.16 -3.08 -5.28
N GLU A 74 -16.79 -2.25 -6.25
CA GLU A 74 -16.67 -2.67 -7.65
C GLU A 74 -15.28 -3.19 -8.01
N ASP A 75 -14.25 -2.74 -7.32
CA ASP A 75 -12.85 -2.97 -7.66
C ASP A 75 -12.11 -3.56 -6.45
N GLU A 76 -11.94 -4.89 -6.44
CA GLU A 76 -11.27 -5.60 -5.34
C GLU A 76 -9.77 -5.26 -5.24
N SER A 77 -9.19 -4.66 -6.28
CA SER A 77 -7.78 -4.25 -6.31
C SER A 77 -7.48 -2.97 -5.51
N LEU A 78 -8.53 -2.32 -4.99
CA LEU A 78 -8.44 -1.12 -4.17
C LEU A 78 -8.71 -1.44 -2.71
N GLN A 79 -7.83 -0.95 -1.84
CA GLN A 79 -7.98 -1.09 -0.40
C GLN A 79 -7.97 0.28 0.27
N LEU A 80 -8.77 0.41 1.33
CA LEU A 80 -8.79 1.61 2.17
C LEU A 80 -8.20 1.27 3.54
N VAL A 81 -7.06 1.87 3.87
CA VAL A 81 -6.32 1.62 5.11
C VAL A 81 -6.00 2.94 5.78
N GLN A 82 -6.48 3.13 7.01
CA GLN A 82 -6.22 4.35 7.82
C GLN A 82 -6.54 5.70 7.12
N GLY A 83 -7.49 5.71 6.18
CA GLY A 83 -7.82 6.91 5.41
C GLY A 83 -6.98 7.10 4.15
N GLU A 84 -6.13 6.13 3.81
CA GLU A 84 -5.38 6.09 2.56
C GLU A 84 -5.96 5.04 1.62
N MET A 85 -6.18 5.44 0.37
CA MET A 85 -6.49 4.53 -0.72
C MET A 85 -5.19 3.95 -1.25
N ILE A 86 -5.13 2.61 -1.29
CA ILE A 86 -3.97 1.84 -1.72
C ILE A 86 -4.42 0.89 -2.83
N THR A 87 -3.58 0.74 -3.84
CA THR A 87 -3.78 -0.17 -4.97
C THR A 87 -2.95 -1.44 -4.82
N ASP A 88 -3.43 -2.56 -5.33
CA ASP A 88 -2.68 -3.82 -5.30
C ASP A 88 -1.33 -3.73 -6.00
N TYR A 89 -1.22 -2.98 -7.11
CA TYR A 89 0.05 -2.81 -7.81
C TYR A 89 1.08 -2.04 -6.97
N TYR A 90 0.64 -1.13 -6.09
CA TYR A 90 1.53 -0.45 -5.16
C TYR A 90 2.05 -1.44 -4.11
N LEU A 91 1.20 -2.35 -3.64
CA LEU A 91 1.61 -3.45 -2.75
C LEU A 91 2.60 -4.41 -3.45
N ASP A 92 2.42 -4.66 -4.76
CA ASP A 92 3.37 -5.38 -5.62
C ASP A 92 4.73 -4.71 -5.64
N GLY A 93 4.77 -3.40 -5.88
CA GLY A 93 6.02 -2.62 -5.82
C GLY A 93 6.70 -2.70 -4.45
N ILE A 94 5.94 -2.54 -3.36
CA ILE A 94 6.48 -2.67 -1.99
C ILE A 94 7.08 -4.06 -1.78
N ALA A 95 6.38 -5.12 -2.17
CA ALA A 95 6.87 -6.49 -1.97
C ALA A 95 8.17 -6.76 -2.76
N GLU A 96 8.28 -6.22 -3.97
CA GLU A 96 9.52 -6.31 -4.77
C GLU A 96 10.67 -5.54 -4.10
N GLU A 97 10.43 -4.33 -3.62
CA GLU A 97 11.43 -3.50 -2.94
C GLU A 97 11.91 -4.15 -1.63
N ILE A 98 10.97 -4.71 -0.84
CA ILE A 98 11.28 -5.49 0.36
C ILE A 98 12.16 -6.68 -0.01
N ASN A 99 11.84 -7.41 -1.09
CA ASN A 99 12.65 -8.54 -1.51
C ASN A 99 14.06 -8.08 -1.92
N GLN A 100 14.21 -6.99 -2.68
CA GLN A 100 15.52 -6.45 -3.06
C GLN A 100 16.36 -6.07 -1.83
N THR A 101 15.77 -5.36 -0.88
CA THR A 101 16.42 -4.98 0.39
C THR A 101 16.81 -6.21 1.20
N LEU A 102 15.93 -7.22 1.24
CA LEU A 102 16.22 -8.47 1.93
C LEU A 102 17.35 -9.26 1.25
N GLN A 103 17.43 -9.27 -0.08
CA GLN A 103 18.53 -9.94 -0.79
C GLN A 103 19.87 -9.22 -0.59
N SER A 104 19.87 -7.89 -0.43
CA SER A 104 21.11 -7.12 -0.20
C SER A 104 21.62 -7.25 1.24
N GLU A 105 20.73 -7.15 2.24
CA GLU A 105 21.12 -7.19 3.67
C GLU A 105 21.16 -8.61 4.24
N GLY A 106 20.37 -9.54 3.69
CA GLY A 106 20.26 -10.93 4.12
C GLY A 106 19.31 -11.17 5.30
N LEU A 107 19.05 -10.15 6.13
CA LEU A 107 17.98 -10.13 7.11
C LEU A 107 17.26 -8.78 7.11
N VAL A 108 15.96 -8.78 7.38
CA VAL A 108 15.16 -7.56 7.59
C VAL A 108 14.08 -7.85 8.65
N THR A 109 13.81 -6.89 9.54
CA THR A 109 12.75 -7.03 10.55
C THR A 109 11.44 -6.37 10.11
N LEU A 110 10.30 -6.95 10.47
CA LEU A 110 8.99 -6.37 10.15
C LEU A 110 8.80 -4.98 10.78
N ALA A 111 9.42 -4.73 11.95
CA ALA A 111 9.36 -3.43 12.61
C ALA A 111 10.08 -2.33 11.81
N GLN A 112 11.21 -2.64 11.17
CA GLN A 112 11.89 -1.69 10.29
C GLN A 112 11.03 -1.36 9.07
N LEU A 113 10.42 -2.38 8.45
CA LEU A 113 9.53 -2.20 7.31
C LEU A 113 8.28 -1.37 7.66
N ALA A 114 7.68 -1.63 8.84
CA ALA A 114 6.56 -0.87 9.35
C ALA A 114 6.88 0.63 9.47
N ILE A 115 8.06 0.96 10.02
CA ILE A 115 8.52 2.35 10.13
C ILE A 115 8.78 2.96 8.74
N GLN A 116 9.43 2.22 7.84
CA GLN A 116 9.80 2.70 6.50
C GLN A 116 8.56 3.05 5.66
N TYR A 117 7.54 2.20 5.65
CA TYR A 117 6.33 2.40 4.84
C TYR A 117 5.19 3.11 5.58
N THR A 118 5.39 3.47 6.86
CA THR A 118 4.37 4.07 7.73
C THR A 118 3.12 3.20 7.84
N PHE A 119 3.32 1.88 7.98
CA PHE A 119 2.25 0.91 8.19
C PHE A 119 2.44 0.18 9.52
N THR A 120 1.40 -0.49 10.02
CA THR A 120 1.55 -1.35 11.19
C THR A 120 2.28 -2.64 10.84
N THR A 121 2.94 -3.25 11.82
CA THR A 121 3.63 -4.54 11.64
C THR A 121 2.67 -5.63 11.16
N GLU A 122 1.43 -5.62 11.67
CA GLU A 122 0.38 -6.55 11.27
C GLU A 122 -0.02 -6.36 9.80
N TYR A 123 -0.10 -5.12 9.31
CA TYR A 123 -0.43 -4.86 7.91
C TYR A 123 0.69 -5.28 6.98
N ILE A 124 1.95 -4.98 7.32
CA ILE A 124 3.12 -5.46 6.58
C ILE A 124 3.16 -6.99 6.55
N MET A 125 2.86 -7.65 7.68
CA MET A 125 2.77 -9.10 7.74
C MET A 125 1.68 -9.63 6.79
N GLY A 126 0.50 -9.01 6.77
CA GLY A 126 -0.59 -9.35 5.85
C GLY A 126 -0.25 -9.14 4.38
N ILE A 127 0.63 -8.20 4.04
CA ILE A 127 1.15 -8.03 2.67
C ILE A 127 2.15 -9.15 2.34
N ILE A 128 3.07 -9.47 3.26
CA ILE A 128 4.19 -10.38 2.99
C ILE A 128 3.77 -11.84 3.02
N GLU A 129 2.90 -12.26 3.94
CA GLU A 129 2.43 -13.64 4.06
C GLU A 129 1.94 -14.25 2.74
N PRO A 130 1.02 -13.62 1.98
CA PRO A 130 0.53 -14.18 0.72
C PRO A 130 1.59 -14.16 -0.40
N ARG A 131 2.65 -13.36 -0.24
CA ARG A 131 3.71 -13.13 -1.23
C ARG A 131 5.01 -13.87 -0.88
N LEU A 132 5.01 -14.60 0.22
CA LEU A 132 6.16 -15.35 0.70
C LEU A 132 6.38 -16.57 -0.20
N GLY A 133 7.57 -16.68 -0.77
CA GLY A 133 7.94 -17.77 -1.68
C GLY A 133 7.59 -17.54 -3.15
N SER A 134 6.77 -16.53 -3.48
CA SER A 134 6.53 -16.09 -4.86
C SER A 134 7.45 -14.90 -5.21
N VAL A 135 7.12 -13.72 -4.68
CA VAL A 135 7.87 -12.47 -4.89
C VAL A 135 8.97 -12.34 -3.85
N VAL A 136 8.65 -12.63 -2.58
CA VAL A 136 9.57 -12.46 -1.46
C VAL A 136 10.22 -13.81 -1.13
N GLN A 137 11.47 -14.00 -1.54
CA GLN A 137 12.22 -15.24 -1.30
C GLN A 137 12.85 -15.26 0.11
N ALA A 138 12.00 -15.36 1.11
CA ALA A 138 12.37 -15.27 2.53
C ALA A 138 11.85 -16.44 3.36
N LYS A 139 12.49 -16.63 4.51
CA LYS A 139 11.93 -17.39 5.64
C LYS A 139 11.57 -16.44 6.75
N LEU A 140 10.31 -16.46 7.18
CA LEU A 140 9.84 -15.75 8.35
C LEU A 140 10.16 -16.58 9.60
N SER A 141 10.83 -15.97 10.58
CA SER A 141 11.06 -16.56 11.89
C SER A 141 10.79 -15.50 12.96
N GLY A 142 9.63 -15.61 13.61
CA GLY A 142 9.12 -14.56 14.50
C GLY A 142 8.79 -13.30 13.70
N SER A 143 9.41 -12.17 14.05
CA SER A 143 9.22 -10.87 13.39
C SER A 143 10.36 -10.50 12.42
N THR A 144 11.17 -11.48 12.01
CA THR A 144 12.34 -11.26 11.13
C THR A 144 12.29 -12.16 9.91
N LEU A 145 12.54 -11.55 8.76
CA LEU A 145 12.70 -12.22 7.47
C LEU A 145 14.18 -12.49 7.21
N TYR A 146 14.48 -13.70 6.77
CA TYR A 146 15.83 -14.13 6.44
C TYR A 146 15.88 -14.69 5.03
N THR A 147 16.96 -14.41 4.29
CA THR A 147 17.20 -15.13 3.04
C THR A 147 17.74 -16.53 3.30
N ASN A 148 17.44 -17.46 2.40
CA ASN A 148 18.04 -18.80 2.45
C ASN A 148 19.58 -18.75 2.39
N GLY A 149 20.13 -17.81 1.61
CA GLY A 149 21.57 -17.60 1.50
C GLY A 149 22.21 -17.15 2.81
N TYR A 150 21.57 -16.21 3.52
CA TYR A 150 22.01 -15.75 4.83
C TYR A 150 22.03 -16.90 5.85
N VAL A 151 20.92 -17.65 5.96
CA VAL A 151 20.83 -18.80 6.87
C VAL A 151 21.88 -19.86 6.55
N ALA A 152 22.06 -20.19 5.26
CA ALA A 152 23.05 -21.18 4.84
C ALA A 152 24.49 -20.75 5.15
N ARG A 153 24.84 -19.48 4.90
CA ARG A 153 26.15 -18.91 5.20
C ARG A 153 26.43 -18.92 6.70
N HIS A 154 25.47 -18.50 7.52
CA HIS A 154 25.61 -18.53 8.97
C HIS A 154 25.74 -19.96 9.50
N ALA A 155 24.93 -20.89 9.00
CA ALA A 155 25.03 -22.30 9.38
C ALA A 155 26.38 -22.92 8.99
N ALA A 156 26.91 -22.58 7.80
CA ALA A 156 28.23 -23.02 7.37
C ALA A 156 29.35 -22.45 8.26
N ARG A 157 29.26 -21.18 8.65
CA ARG A 157 30.21 -20.54 9.57
C ARG A 157 30.21 -21.23 10.93
N VAL A 158 29.03 -21.47 11.50
CA VAL A 158 28.89 -22.18 12.78
C VAL A 158 29.43 -23.60 12.69
N ARG A 159 29.12 -24.36 11.63
CA ARG A 159 29.68 -25.70 11.41
C ARG A 159 31.20 -25.67 11.30
N GLY A 160 31.76 -24.70 10.58
CA GLY A 160 33.20 -24.51 10.45
C GLY A 160 33.87 -24.30 11.82
N VAL A 161 33.34 -23.39 12.63
CA VAL A 161 33.87 -23.16 13.99
C VAL A 161 33.74 -24.42 14.85
N LEU A 162 32.56 -25.05 14.89
CA LEU A 162 32.34 -26.26 15.68
C LEU A 162 33.25 -27.42 15.26
N SER A 163 33.59 -27.54 13.97
CA SER A 163 34.53 -28.57 13.49
C SER A 163 35.97 -28.34 13.93
N ALA A 164 36.35 -27.08 14.22
CA ALA A 164 37.69 -26.71 14.65
C ALA A 164 37.84 -26.65 16.18
N VAL A 165 36.72 -26.62 16.92
CA VAL A 165 36.71 -26.53 18.39
C VAL A 165 37.11 -27.88 19.00
N LEU A 166 38.26 -27.91 19.66
CA LEU A 166 38.82 -29.12 20.31
C LEU A 166 38.49 -29.23 21.81
N ARG A 167 37.75 -28.27 22.37
CA ARG A 167 37.40 -28.20 23.80
C ARG A 167 35.99 -27.64 23.98
N PRO A 168 35.25 -28.01 25.04
CA PRO A 168 33.95 -27.40 25.32
C PRO A 168 34.06 -25.86 25.36
N THR A 169 33.38 -25.19 24.44
CA THR A 169 33.45 -23.74 24.21
C THR A 169 32.05 -23.16 24.33
N SER A 170 31.90 -22.02 25.00
CA SER A 170 30.57 -21.44 25.24
C SER A 170 29.97 -20.83 23.97
N LEU A 171 28.64 -20.82 23.88
CA LEU A 171 27.92 -20.28 22.72
C LEU A 171 28.30 -18.81 22.43
N ALA A 172 28.54 -18.03 23.47
CA ALA A 172 28.96 -16.63 23.34
C ALA A 172 30.31 -16.46 22.62
N GLN A 173 31.20 -17.45 22.71
CA GLN A 173 32.48 -17.45 22.00
C GLN A 173 32.35 -17.93 20.55
N LEU A 174 31.25 -18.62 20.20
CA LEU A 174 30.94 -19.12 18.85
C LEU A 174 30.24 -18.11 17.94
N VAL A 175 29.53 -17.13 18.52
CA VAL A 175 28.66 -16.18 17.80
C VAL A 175 29.38 -14.84 17.49
N ARG A 176 30.64 -14.69 17.92
CA ARG A 176 31.43 -13.46 17.77
C ARG A 176 31.97 -13.27 16.35
#